data_AF-A0A1Y3TJL6-F1
#
_entry.id   AF-A0A1Y3TJL6-F1
#
_cell.length_a   1.000
_cell.length_b   1.000
_cell.length_c   1.000
_cell.angle_alpha   90.00
_cell.angle_beta   90.00
_cell.angle_gamma   90.00
#
_symmetry.space_group_name_H-M   'P 1'
#
loop_
_entity.id
_entity.type
_entity.pdbx_description
1 polymer ?
#
loop_
_entity_poly.entity_id
_entity_poly.type
_entity_poly.pdbx_seq_one_letter_code
_entity_poly.pdbx_strand_id
1 'polypeptide(L)'
;MAYHARDFAGSHCGCRYQQDYRPTLGRDGKKESGTLEVIKFYYDGKIRFEQHCYGEAATFVFGAWAERMDEDGTLHWLRPKTGYYNEEYLPKKLTRVDEAGNLYFDGTVYPWKLADDFTEDPRWGYPRWKVALGKLTGRGRD
;
A
#
# COMPACT_ATOMS: atom_id res chain seq x y z
N MET A 1 3.87 7.49 20.35
CA MET A 1 2.54 7.14 19.82
C MET A 1 2.60 6.85 18.31
N ALA A 2 3.00 5.65 17.87
CA ALA A 2 3.11 5.26 16.45
C ALA A 2 1.96 5.78 15.54
N TYR A 3 2.25 6.19 14.30
CA TYR A 3 1.17 6.34 13.30
C TYR A 3 0.48 4.98 13.13
N HIS A 4 -0.84 4.93 13.28
CA HIS A 4 -1.54 3.68 13.05
C HIS A 4 -1.90 3.57 11.58
N ALA A 5 -1.54 2.46 10.94
CA ALA A 5 -1.94 2.18 9.57
C ALA A 5 -3.47 2.28 9.35
N ARG A 6 -4.27 2.03 10.40
CA ARG A 6 -5.73 2.22 10.38
C ARG A 6 -6.16 3.67 10.18
N ASP A 7 -5.32 4.65 10.51
CA ASP A 7 -5.59 6.08 10.30
C ASP A 7 -5.62 6.42 8.81
N PHE A 8 -4.92 5.60 8.00
CA PHE A 8 -4.89 5.67 6.55
C PHE A 8 -5.92 4.76 5.89
N ALA A 9 -6.75 4.04 6.64
CA ALA A 9 -7.85 3.25 6.11
C ALA A 9 -9.12 4.12 5.96
N GLY A 10 -9.79 4.03 4.81
CA GLY A 10 -10.93 4.88 4.43
C GLY A 10 -12.22 4.57 5.19
N SER A 11 -13.27 5.38 4.96
CA SER A 11 -14.60 5.23 5.59
C SER A 11 -15.24 3.86 5.34
N HIS A 12 -14.86 3.24 4.21
CA HIS A 12 -15.33 1.92 3.81
C HIS A 12 -14.30 0.82 4.05
N CYS A 13 -13.33 1.05 4.96
CA CYS A 13 -12.11 0.28 5.30
C CYS A 13 -11.12 0.09 4.16
N GLY A 14 -9.89 -0.27 4.51
CA GLY A 14 -8.95 -0.88 3.58
C GLY A 14 -8.60 0.07 2.44
N CYS A 15 -7.67 1.01 2.65
CA CYS A 15 -7.24 1.85 1.54
C CYS A 15 -6.22 1.11 0.69
N ARG A 16 -6.41 1.16 -0.62
CA ARG A 16 -5.43 0.79 -1.63
C ARG A 16 -4.91 2.06 -2.29
N TYR A 17 -3.64 2.37 -2.04
CA TYR A 17 -2.93 3.41 -2.76
C TYR A 17 -2.10 2.80 -3.88
N GLN A 18 -1.97 3.53 -4.98
CA GLN A 18 -1.22 3.10 -6.17
C GLN A 18 -0.23 4.16 -6.63
N GLN A 19 0.93 3.71 -7.07
CA GLN A 19 1.94 4.52 -7.73
C GLN A 19 2.43 3.81 -9.00
N ASP A 20 2.50 4.55 -10.10
CA ASP A 20 3.21 4.11 -11.29
C ASP A 20 4.70 4.41 -11.10
N TYR A 21 5.45 3.44 -10.59
CA TYR A 21 6.81 3.67 -10.09
C TYR A 21 7.84 3.91 -11.21
N ARG A 22 7.58 3.42 -12.44
CA ARG A 22 8.45 3.66 -13.61
C ARG A 22 7.68 3.66 -14.93
N PRO A 23 6.95 4.72 -15.31
CA PRO A 23 6.39 4.79 -16.65
C PRO A 23 7.53 5.00 -17.65
N THR A 24 7.88 3.98 -18.42
CA THR A 24 8.55 4.19 -19.70
C THR A 24 7.48 4.71 -20.65
N LEU A 25 7.60 5.97 -21.06
CA LEU A 25 6.73 6.55 -22.06
C LEU A 25 7.24 6.16 -23.45
N GLY A 26 6.31 5.73 -24.29
CA GLY A 26 6.55 5.46 -25.68
C GLY A 26 6.77 6.70 -26.51
N ARG A 27 7.12 6.45 -27.78
CA ARG A 27 7.36 7.51 -28.76
C ARG A 27 6.14 8.40 -29.00
N ASP A 28 4.94 7.90 -28.71
CA ASP A 28 3.66 8.60 -28.80
C ASP A 28 3.23 9.28 -27.47
N GLY A 29 4.09 9.25 -26.45
CA GLY A 29 3.81 9.78 -25.12
C GLY A 29 2.85 8.93 -24.28
N LYS A 30 2.42 7.76 -24.78
CA LYS A 30 1.62 6.81 -23.98
C LYS A 30 2.54 5.94 -23.13
N LYS A 31 2.05 5.43 -22.00
CA LYS A 31 2.81 4.48 -21.17
C LYS A 31 3.02 3.17 -21.93
N GLU A 32 4.28 2.80 -22.18
CA GLU A 32 4.68 1.57 -22.88
C GLU A 32 5.07 0.44 -21.91
N SER A 33 5.69 0.76 -20.78
CA SER A 33 6.03 -0.23 -19.75
C SER A 33 6.19 0.42 -18.39
N GLY A 34 6.07 -0.38 -17.32
CA GLY A 34 6.32 0.08 -15.97
C GLY A 34 5.94 -0.95 -14.91
N THR A 35 6.22 -0.62 -13.66
CA THR A 35 5.68 -1.36 -12.52
C THR A 35 4.52 -0.57 -11.92
N LEU A 36 3.45 -1.29 -11.61
CA LEU A 36 2.39 -0.78 -10.75
C LEU A 36 2.70 -1.21 -9.33
N GLU A 37 2.91 -0.23 -8.46
CA GLU A 37 3.13 -0.47 -7.04
C GLU A 37 1.83 -0.18 -6.28
N VAL A 38 1.50 -1.07 -5.35
CA VAL A 38 0.26 -1.04 -4.57
C VAL A 38 0.61 -1.14 -3.09
N ILE A 39 0.09 -0.23 -2.27
CA ILE A 39 0.22 -0.28 -0.81
C ILE A 39 -1.17 -0.28 -0.23
N LYS A 40 -1.44 -1.29 0.61
CA LYS A 40 -2.74 -1.51 1.24
C LYS A 40 -2.60 -1.34 2.74
N PHE A 41 -3.48 -0.53 3.31
CA PHE A 41 -3.58 -0.33 4.76
C PHE A 41 -4.79 -1.09 5.28
N TYR A 42 -4.58 -1.99 6.24
CA TYR A 42 -5.64 -2.80 6.83
C TYR A 42 -6.07 -2.26 8.20
N TYR A 43 -7.31 -2.54 8.58
CA TYR A 43 -7.93 -2.02 9.80
C TYR A 43 -7.21 -2.49 11.09
N ASP A 44 -6.52 -3.63 11.03
CA ASP A 44 -5.79 -4.21 12.16
C ASP A 44 -4.37 -3.65 12.29
N GLY A 45 -4.01 -2.62 11.51
CA GLY A 45 -2.71 -1.97 11.56
C GLY A 45 -1.68 -2.59 10.63
N LYS A 46 -2.00 -3.67 9.91
CA LYS A 46 -1.08 -4.27 8.93
C LYS A 46 -1.00 -3.45 7.65
N ILE A 47 0.16 -3.53 7.01
CA ILE A 47 0.43 -2.87 5.73
C ILE A 47 0.94 -3.92 4.74
N ARG A 48 0.48 -3.87 3.50
CA ARG A 48 0.93 -4.75 2.41
C ARG A 48 1.44 -3.91 1.25
N PHE A 49 2.66 -4.16 0.82
CA PHE A 49 3.18 -3.65 -0.46
C PHE A 49 3.16 -4.76 -1.52
N GLU A 50 2.67 -4.46 -2.72
CA GLU A 50 2.68 -5.35 -3.86
C GLU A 50 3.26 -4.62 -5.07
N GLN A 51 4.13 -5.30 -5.82
CA GLN A 51 4.57 -4.84 -7.12
C GLN A 51 3.97 -5.74 -8.19
N HIS A 52 3.45 -5.13 -9.23
CA HIS A 52 2.88 -5.78 -10.41
C HIS A 52 3.59 -5.27 -11.65
N CYS A 53 3.76 -6.11 -12.67
CA CYS A 53 4.19 -5.63 -13.98
C CYS A 53 3.02 -4.99 -14.73
N TYR A 54 3.30 -3.97 -15.54
CA TYR A 54 2.32 -3.26 -16.37
C TYR A 54 2.41 -3.74 -17.83
N GLY A 55 1.26 -3.98 -18.48
CA GLY A 55 1.17 -4.43 -19.88
C GLY A 55 0.00 -5.42 -20.12
N GLU A 56 -0.09 -5.99 -21.33
CA GLU A 56 -1.15 -6.95 -21.71
C GLU A 56 -1.17 -8.22 -20.84
N ALA A 57 -0.07 -8.54 -20.17
CA ALA A 57 0.04 -9.61 -19.18
C ALA A 57 0.46 -9.05 -17.82
N ALA A 58 -0.32 -8.13 -17.25
CA ALA A 58 -0.09 -7.63 -15.90
C ALA A 58 -0.15 -8.80 -14.89
N THR A 59 0.98 -9.08 -14.25
CA THR A 59 1.13 -10.16 -13.26
C THR A 59 1.72 -9.62 -11.96
N PHE A 60 1.32 -10.25 -10.86
CA PHE A 60 1.90 -10.02 -9.54
C PHE A 60 3.37 -10.44 -9.57
N VAL A 61 4.28 -9.50 -9.28
CA VAL A 61 5.74 -9.75 -9.23
C VAL A 61 6.11 -10.26 -7.84
N PHE A 62 5.83 -9.45 -6.81
CA PHE A 62 6.06 -9.83 -5.43
C PHE A 62 5.25 -8.96 -4.47
N GLY A 63 5.33 -9.27 -3.18
CA GLY A 63 5.03 -8.27 -2.18
C GLY A 63 5.51 -8.64 -0.78
N ALA A 64 5.71 -7.62 0.05
CA ALA A 64 6.03 -7.73 1.47
C ALA A 64 4.89 -7.24 2.40
N TRP A 65 4.87 -7.79 3.61
CA TRP A 65 4.04 -7.29 4.71
C TRP A 65 4.88 -6.40 5.62
N ALA A 66 4.31 -5.31 6.11
CA ALA A 66 4.87 -4.57 7.22
C ALA A 66 4.02 -4.78 8.48
N GLU A 67 4.69 -4.92 9.62
CA GLU A 67 4.07 -5.17 10.91
C GLU A 67 3.56 -3.88 11.55
N ARG A 68 4.25 -2.75 11.30
CA ARG A 68 3.91 -1.44 11.84
C ARG A 68 4.55 -0.31 11.03
N MET A 69 4.11 0.90 11.33
CA MET A 69 4.75 2.15 10.93
C MET A 69 5.03 2.97 12.20
N ASP A 70 6.22 3.53 12.33
CA ASP A 70 6.57 4.41 13.46
C ASP A 70 5.95 5.81 13.29
N GLU A 71 6.00 6.63 14.35
CA GLU A 71 5.56 8.04 14.37
C GLU A 71 6.21 8.93 13.35
N ASP A 72 7.41 8.60 12.94
CA ASP A 72 8.11 9.38 11.94
C ASP A 72 7.79 8.89 10.52
N GLY A 73 6.93 7.87 10.39
CA GLY A 73 6.53 7.24 9.14
C GLY A 73 7.38 6.03 8.75
N THR A 74 8.37 5.61 9.56
CA THR A 74 9.25 4.48 9.22
C THR A 74 8.50 3.15 9.19
N LEU A 75 8.58 2.42 8.09
CA LEU A 75 7.93 1.13 7.88
C LEU A 75 8.82 -0.03 8.34
N HIS A 76 8.23 -0.96 9.10
CA HIS A 76 8.90 -2.16 9.56
C HIS A 76 8.42 -3.38 8.78
N TRP A 77 9.17 -3.74 7.75
CA TRP A 77 8.85 -4.87 6.88
C TRP A 77 9.15 -6.22 7.56
N LEU A 78 8.17 -7.11 7.54
CA LEU A 78 8.35 -8.53 7.83
C LEU A 78 9.18 -9.14 6.71
N ARG A 79 10.35 -9.66 7.06
CA ARG A 79 11.26 -10.34 6.14
C ARG A 79 10.94 -11.84 6.12
N PRO A 80 10.22 -12.36 5.12
CA PRO A 80 9.92 -13.77 5.06
C PRO A 80 11.21 -14.57 4.84
N LYS A 81 11.33 -15.71 5.52
CA LYS A 81 12.49 -16.62 5.36
C LYS A 81 12.52 -17.31 3.99
N THR A 82 11.41 -17.28 3.27
CA THR A 82 11.22 -17.93 1.96
C THR A 82 10.39 -17.01 1.05
N GLY A 83 10.69 -17.03 -0.25
CA GLY A 83 10.02 -16.20 -1.25
C GLY A 83 10.91 -15.08 -1.80
N TYR A 84 10.63 -14.66 -3.03
CA TYR A 84 11.35 -13.58 -3.70
C TYR A 84 10.70 -12.25 -3.36
N TYR A 85 11.45 -11.35 -2.73
CA TYR A 85 11.12 -9.94 -2.60
C TYR A 85 12.43 -9.15 -2.71
N ASN A 86 12.37 -7.93 -3.24
CA ASN A 86 13.53 -7.07 -3.33
C ASN A 86 13.34 -5.88 -2.36
N GLU A 87 14.20 -5.82 -1.33
CA GLU A 87 14.18 -4.79 -0.29
C GLU A 87 14.43 -3.38 -0.83
N GLU A 88 15.13 -3.24 -1.95
CA GLU A 88 15.42 -1.94 -2.55
C GLU A 88 14.17 -1.24 -3.09
N TYR A 89 13.14 -2.02 -3.44
CA TYR A 89 11.87 -1.50 -3.97
C TYR A 89 10.82 -1.26 -2.88
N LEU A 90 11.08 -1.68 -1.63
CA LEU A 90 10.13 -1.45 -0.55
C LEU A 90 10.22 0.00 -0.09
N PRO A 91 9.09 0.73 -0.01
CA PRO A 91 9.10 2.07 0.56
C PRO A 91 9.51 1.99 2.03
N LYS A 92 10.40 2.87 2.47
CA LYS A 92 10.99 2.78 3.82
C LYS A 92 10.29 3.70 4.80
N LYS A 93 9.88 4.89 4.36
CA LYS A 93 9.34 5.92 5.25
C LYS A 93 8.25 6.75 4.58
N LEU A 94 7.10 6.85 5.21
CA LEU A 94 6.08 7.85 4.83
C LEU A 94 6.59 9.24 5.22
N THR A 95 6.99 10.02 4.23
CA THR A 95 7.63 11.32 4.44
C THR A 95 6.66 12.50 4.36
N ARG A 96 5.55 12.36 3.63
CA ARG A 96 4.53 13.41 3.50
C ARG A 96 3.17 12.83 3.10
N VAL A 97 2.12 13.47 3.58
CA VAL A 97 0.74 13.33 3.09
C VAL A 97 0.30 14.71 2.61
N ASP A 98 -0.21 14.84 1.39
CA ASP A 98 -0.72 16.12 0.89
C ASP A 98 -2.18 16.37 1.28
N GLU A 99 -2.69 17.56 0.95
CA GLU A 99 -4.08 17.98 1.23
C GLU A 99 -5.12 17.11 0.53
N ALA A 100 -4.76 16.45 -0.57
CA ALA A 100 -5.61 15.51 -1.29
C ALA A 100 -5.55 14.09 -0.72
N GLY A 101 -4.74 13.86 0.32
CA GLY A 101 -4.55 12.56 0.96
C GLY A 101 -3.60 11.63 0.20
N ASN A 102 -2.81 12.13 -0.75
CA ASN A 102 -1.80 11.34 -1.43
C ASN A 102 -0.59 11.11 -0.52
N LEU A 103 0.00 9.92 -0.62
CA LEU A 103 1.13 9.51 0.21
C LEU A 103 2.44 9.67 -0.55
N TYR A 104 3.48 10.14 0.13
CA TYR A 104 4.82 10.29 -0.41
C TYR A 104 5.81 9.53 0.45
N PHE A 105 6.41 8.49 -0.12
CA PHE A 105 7.42 7.69 0.54
C PHE A 105 8.83 8.13 0.13
N ASP A 106 9.77 8.01 1.06
CA ASP A 106 11.21 8.17 0.84
C ASP A 106 11.65 9.49 0.18
N GLY A 107 10.89 10.56 0.39
CA GLY A 107 11.16 11.87 -0.22
C GLY A 107 10.94 11.92 -1.73
N THR A 108 10.29 10.92 -2.31
CA THR A 108 9.97 10.90 -3.74
C THR A 108 8.94 11.99 -4.09
N VAL A 109 9.00 12.51 -5.32
CA VAL A 109 8.05 13.52 -5.82
C VAL A 109 6.77 12.91 -6.39
N TYR A 110 6.78 11.60 -6.66
CA TYR A 110 5.65 10.90 -7.24
C TYR A 110 4.71 10.41 -6.14
N PRO A 111 3.44 10.83 -6.12
CA PRO A 111 2.50 10.40 -5.10
C PRO A 111 2.02 8.97 -5.32
N TRP A 112 1.78 8.29 -4.21
CA TRP A 112 0.88 7.16 -4.10
C TRP A 112 -0.54 7.70 -3.92
N LYS A 113 -1.40 7.47 -4.92
CA LYS A 113 -2.76 8.02 -4.96
C LYS A 113 -3.77 7.00 -4.46
N LEU A 114 -4.77 7.46 -3.73
CA LEU A 114 -5.88 6.60 -3.34
C LEU A 114 -6.57 6.08 -4.61
N ALA A 115 -6.70 4.77 -4.72
CA ALA A 115 -7.22 4.13 -5.91
C ALA A 115 -8.45 3.25 -5.65
N ASP A 116 -8.57 2.69 -4.44
CA ASP A 116 -9.74 1.91 -4.04
C ASP A 116 -9.85 1.87 -2.51
N ASP A 117 -11.09 1.86 -2.01
CA ASP A 117 -11.45 1.60 -0.61
C ASP A 117 -12.10 0.23 -0.55
N PHE A 118 -11.29 -0.83 -0.38
CA PHE A 118 -11.74 -2.19 -0.58
C PHE A 118 -12.50 -2.74 0.64
N THR A 119 -13.63 -3.40 0.38
CA THR A 119 -14.47 -4.01 1.43
C THR A 119 -14.08 -5.44 1.77
N GLU A 120 -13.17 -6.04 1.00
CA GLU A 120 -12.56 -7.33 1.25
C GLU A 120 -11.26 -7.49 0.46
N ASP A 121 -10.33 -8.27 1.03
CA ASP A 121 -9.21 -8.86 0.33
C ASP A 121 -9.08 -10.34 0.76
N PRO A 122 -9.93 -11.23 0.21
CA PRO A 122 -9.96 -12.64 0.62
C PRO A 122 -8.64 -13.36 0.35
N ARG A 123 -7.91 -12.95 -0.70
CA ARG A 123 -6.59 -13.48 -1.06
C ARG A 123 -5.62 -13.39 0.10
N TRP A 124 -5.70 -12.32 0.88
CA TRP A 124 -4.83 -12.06 2.02
C TRP A 124 -5.51 -12.28 3.38
N GLY A 125 -6.66 -12.96 3.41
CA GLY A 125 -7.32 -13.37 4.65
C GLY A 125 -8.23 -12.30 5.27
N TYR A 126 -8.64 -11.29 4.49
CA TYR A 126 -9.56 -10.22 4.89
C TYR A 126 -10.91 -10.34 4.16
N PRO A 127 -11.73 -11.38 4.41
CA PRO A 127 -13.07 -11.47 3.84
C PRO A 127 -13.99 -10.36 4.40
N ARG A 128 -15.06 -10.04 3.68
CA ARG A 128 -16.07 -9.01 4.05
C ARG A 128 -16.43 -8.99 5.54
N TRP A 129 -16.66 -10.15 6.15
CA TRP A 129 -17.09 -10.20 7.55
C TRP A 129 -15.99 -9.79 8.55
N LYS A 130 -14.72 -10.16 8.32
CA LYS A 130 -13.60 -9.72 9.17
C LYS A 130 -13.41 -8.22 9.05
N VAL A 131 -13.52 -7.75 7.82
CA VAL A 131 -13.41 -6.35 7.49
C VAL A 131 -14.54 -5.53 8.11
N ALA A 132 -15.78 -5.99 8.00
CA ALA A 132 -16.94 -5.38 8.64
C ALA A 132 -16.84 -5.41 10.17
N LEU A 133 -16.38 -6.52 10.74
CA LEU A 133 -16.11 -6.62 12.18
C LEU A 133 -15.03 -5.62 12.59
N GLY A 134 -13.93 -5.54 11.84
CA GLY A 134 -12.85 -4.57 12.04
C GLY A 134 -13.35 -3.13 12.12
N LYS A 135 -14.25 -2.74 11.20
CA LYS A 135 -14.92 -1.43 11.23
C LYS A 135 -15.74 -1.23 12.51
N LEU A 136 -16.57 -2.22 12.87
CA LEU A 136 -17.43 -2.13 14.06
C LEU A 136 -16.62 -2.07 15.36
N THR A 137 -15.46 -2.72 15.40
CA THR A 137 -14.54 -2.73 16.55
C THR A 137 -13.54 -1.57 16.52
N GLY A 138 -13.55 -0.70 15.50
CA GLY A 138 -12.39 0.10 15.11
C GLY A 138 -12.67 1.54 14.71
N ARG A 139 -13.13 2.36 15.66
CA ARG A 139 -12.68 3.75 15.90
C ARG A 139 -12.96 4.06 17.38
N GLY A 140 -11.92 4.23 18.21
CA GLY A 140 -12.09 4.75 19.59
C GLY A 140 -11.66 3.86 20.77
N ARG A 141 -10.56 3.12 20.66
CA ARG A 141 -9.75 2.81 21.86
C ARG A 141 -8.36 3.39 21.61
N ASP A 142 -8.27 4.70 21.80
CA ASP A 142 -7.14 5.45 22.36
C ASP A 142 -7.74 6.69 23.06
#